data_AF-A0A508X3G5-F1
#
_entry.id   AF-A0A508X3G5-F1
#
_cell.length_a   1.000
_cell.length_b   1.000
_cell.length_c   1.000
_cell.angle_alpha   90.00
_cell.angle_beta   90.00
_cell.angle_gamma   90.00
#
_symmetry.space_group_name_H-M   'P 1'
#
loop_
_entity.id
_entity.type
_entity.pdbx_description
1 polymer ?
#
loop_
_entity_poly.entity_id
_entity_poly.type
_entity_poly.pdbx_seq_one_letter_code
_entity_poly.pdbx_strand_id
1 'polypeptide(L)' 'MGSFSIWHWLMVIVWLLAVGLPLSKILKRIGFSGWWAILAFIPLANIIGLWVLAVTAWPKEARNG' A
#
# COMPACT_ATOMS: atom_id res chain seq x y z
N MET A 1 3.81 -13.34 -30.76
CA MET A 1 3.09 -13.15 -29.49
C MET A 1 4.01 -13.66 -28.39
N GLY A 2 4.68 -12.78 -27.65
CA GLY A 2 5.68 -13.17 -26.67
C GLY A 2 5.03 -13.96 -25.55
N SER A 3 5.40 -15.23 -25.39
CA SER A 3 4.93 -16.05 -24.28
C SER A 3 5.48 -15.43 -22.99
N PHE A 4 4.60 -14.95 -22.11
CA PHE A 4 5.00 -14.44 -20.80
C PHE A 4 5.65 -15.58 -20.01
N SER A 5 6.98 -15.59 -20.01
CA SER A 5 7.78 -16.62 -19.34
C SER A 5 7.54 -16.56 -17.83
N ILE A 6 7.71 -17.70 -17.14
CA ILE A 6 7.60 -17.81 -15.67
C ILE A 6 8.40 -16.74 -14.93
N TRP A 7 9.53 -16.31 -15.50
CA TRP A 7 10.35 -15.22 -14.99
C TRP A 7 9.64 -13.87 -14.90
N HIS A 8 8.74 -13.56 -15.86
CA HIS A 8 7.95 -12.33 -15.81
C HIS A 8 7.03 -12.33 -14.59
N TRP A 9 6.32 -13.43 -14.35
CA TRP A 9 5.42 -13.56 -13.22
C TRP A 9 6.16 -13.53 -11.88
N LEU A 10 7.35 -14.14 -11.82
CA LEU A 10 8.21 -14.07 -10.64
C LEU A 10 8.65 -12.63 -10.34
N MET A 11 9.07 -11.88 -11.37
CA MET A 11 9.42 -10.46 -11.24
C MET A 11 8.23 -9.60 -10.80
N VAL A 12 7.03 -9.85 -11.34
CA VAL A 12 5.79 -9.17 -10.91
C VAL A 12 5.52 -9.41 -9.44
N ILE A 13 5.61 -10.66 -8.96
CA ILE A 13 5.38 -10.98 -7.54
C ILE A 13 6.44 -10.31 -6.65
N VAL A 14 7.71 -10.36 -7.04
CA VAL A 14 8.79 -9.70 -6.29
C VAL A 14 8.53 -8.18 -6.19
N TRP A 15 8.12 -7.55 -7.29
CA TRP A 15 7.79 -6.14 -7.31
C TRP A 15 6.58 -5.80 -6.43
N LEU A 16 5.51 -6.59 -6.51
CA LEU A 16 4.32 -6.43 -5.66
C LEU A 16 4.67 -6.55 -4.17
N LEU A 17 5.55 -7.47 -3.79
CA LEU A 17 6.00 -7.61 -2.41
C LEU A 17 6.93 -6.46 -1.99
N ALA A 18 7.84 -6.06 -2.87
CA ALA A 18 8.77 -4.96 -2.61
C ALA A 18 8.05 -3.63 -2.36
N VAL A 19 6.92 -3.38 -3.03
CA VAL A 19 6.08 -2.18 -2.81
C VAL A 19 5.04 -2.41 -1.71
N GLY A 20 4.39 -3.57 -1.69
CA GLY A 20 3.29 -3.87 -0.77
C GLY A 20 3.73 -3.99 0.69
N LEU A 21 4.90 -4.58 0.96
CA LEU A 21 5.43 -4.74 2.32
C LEU A 21 5.73 -3.40 3.02
N PRO A 22 6.51 -2.46 2.43
CA PRO A 22 6.76 -1.17 3.07
C PRO A 22 5.47 -0.36 3.21
N LEU A 23 4.56 -0.43 2.24
CA LEU A 23 3.27 0.26 2.32
C LEU A 23 2.42 -0.28 3.48
N SER A 24 2.36 -1.61 3.63
CA SER A 24 1.69 -2.26 4.75
C SER A 24 2.29 -1.85 6.09
N LYS A 25 3.62 -1.71 6.19
CA LYS A 25 4.29 -1.21 7.40
C LYS A 25 3.93 0.23 7.71
N ILE A 26 3.86 1.11 6.72
CA ILE A 26 3.48 2.51 6.90
C ILE A 26 2.03 2.59 7.40
N LEU A 27 1.11 1.89 6.74
CA LEU A 27 -0.31 1.86 7.11
C LEU A 27 -0.50 1.32 8.54
N LYS A 28 0.18 0.23 8.90
CA LYS A 28 0.17 -0.30 10.28
C LYS A 28 0.67 0.71 11.31
N ARG A 29 1.66 1.54 10.96
CA ARG A 29 2.19 2.58 11.85
C ARG A 29 1.17 3.71 12.09
N ILE A 30 0.29 3.95 11.13
CA ILE A 30 -0.77 4.96 11.21
C ILE A 30 -2.04 4.37 11.91
N GLY A 31 -2.03 3.08 12.25
CA GLY A 31 -3.15 2.39 12.90
C GLY A 31 -4.11 1.70 11.91
N PHE A 32 -3.80 1.73 10.61
CA PHE A 32 -4.58 1.04 9.59
C PHE A 32 -4.18 -0.42 9.45
N SER A 33 -5.13 -1.26 9.04
CA SER A 33 -4.87 -2.67 8.72
C SER A 33 -3.89 -2.78 7.55
N GLY A 34 -2.93 -3.71 7.63
CA GLY A 34 -1.94 -3.92 6.58
C GLY A 34 -2.53 -4.28 5.21
N TRP A 35 -3.80 -4.70 5.17
CA TRP A 35 -4.59 -4.98 3.97
C TRP A 35 -4.91 -3.74 3.13
N TRP A 36 -4.81 -2.53 3.71
CA TRP A 36 -4.95 -1.27 2.97
C TRP A 36 -3.87 -1.12 1.88
N ALA A 37 -2.76 -1.86 1.97
CA ALA A 37 -1.72 -1.85 0.94
C ALA A 37 -2.23 -2.40 -0.41
N ILE A 38 -3.26 -3.26 -0.41
CA ILE A 38 -3.85 -3.79 -1.64
C ILE A 38 -4.55 -2.67 -2.44
N LEU A 39 -5.15 -1.71 -1.75
CA LEU A 39 -5.86 -0.60 -2.39
C LEU A 39 -4.91 0.27 -3.23
N ALA A 40 -3.63 0.32 -2.88
CA ALA A 40 -2.63 1.07 -3.65
C ALA A 40 -2.34 0.47 -5.03
N PHE A 41 -2.60 -0.82 -5.23
CA PHE A 41 -2.45 -1.48 -6.53
C PHE A 41 -3.67 -1.28 -7.46
N ILE A 42 -4.78 -0.76 -6.93
CA ILE A 42 -6.00 -0.46 -7.69
C ILE A 42 -6.09 1.06 -7.84
N PRO A 43 -6.02 1.63 -9.07
CA PRO A 43 -5.92 3.08 -9.26
C PRO A 43 -7.00 3.90 -8.54
N LEU A 44 -8.26 3.48 -8.64
CA LEU A 44 -9.38 4.16 -7.97
C LEU A 44 -9.33 3.99 -6.45
N ALA A 45 -9.00 2.79 -5.98
CA ALA A 45 -8.93 2.52 -4.55
C ALA A 45 -7.73 3.22 -3.89
N ASN A 46 -6.65 3.45 -4.64
CA ASN A 46 -5.51 4.25 -4.20
C ASN A 46 -5.91 5.71 -3.95
N ILE A 47 -6.73 6.31 -4.83
CA ILE A 47 -7.26 7.67 -4.63
C ILE A 47 -8.10 7.72 -3.36
N ILE A 48 -8.99 6.74 -3.14
CA ILE A 48 -9.79 6.65 -1.91
C ILE A 48 -8.89 6.48 -0.69
N GLY A 49 -7.86 5.62 -0.77
CA GLY A 49 -6.90 5.40 0.31
C GLY A 49 -6.12 6.65 0.67
N LEU A 50 -5.66 7.41 -0.32
CA LEU A 50 -5.00 8.70 -0.12
C LEU A 50 -5.96 9.72 0.50
N TRP A 51 -7.22 9.73 0.09
CA TRP A 51 -8.23 10.62 0.67
C TRP A 51 -8.49 10.29 2.14
N VAL A 52 -8.66 9.00 2.48
CA VAL A 52 -8.81 8.54 3.86
C VAL A 52 -7.57 8.91 4.70
N LEU A 53 -6.36 8.75 4.15
CA LEU A 53 -5.11 9.15 4.80
C LEU A 53 -5.00 10.67 4.99
N ALA A 54 -5.55 11.47 4.08
CA ALA A 54 -5.56 12.92 4.20
C ALA A 54 -6.53 13.43 5.27
N VAL A 55 -7.65 12.73 5.48
CA VAL A 55 -8.67 13.09 6.50
C VAL A 55 -8.33 12.51 7.87
N THR A 56 -7.47 11.50 7.94
CA THR A 56 -7.08 10.91 9.23
C THR A 56 -6.03 11.74 9.95
N ALA A 57 -6.30 11.99 11.24
CA ALA A 57 -5.38 12.71 12.10
C ALA A 57 -4.06 11.93 12.24
N TRP A 58 -2.94 12.61 12.02
CA TRP A 58 -1.63 11.97 12.16
C TRP A 58 -1.37 11.64 13.64
N PRO A 59 -0.90 10.43 13.96
CA PRO A 59 -0.70 9.99 15.35
C PRO A 59 0.34 10.80 16.13
N LYS A 60 1.12 11.66 15.47
CA LYS A 60 2.07 12.56 16.13
C LYS A 60 1.40 13.80 16.75
N GLU A 61 0.21 14.17 16.30
CA GLU A 61 -0.57 15.29 16.85
C GLU A 61 -1.16 14.94 18.23
N ALA A 62 -1.53 13.68 18.46
CA ALA A 62 -2.22 13.22 19.67
C ALA A 62 -1.33 13.09 20.93
N ARG A 63 -0.03 13.39 20.84
CA ARG A 63 0.90 13.30 21.98
C ARG A 63 1.17 14.64 22.69
N ASN A 64 0.66 15.77 22.16
CA ASN A 64 1.00 17.12 22.63
C ASN A 64 -0.22 18.00 23.00
N GLY A 65 -1.42 17.43 23.18
CA GLY A 65 -2.59 18.12 23.73
C GLY A 65 -3.14 17.40 24.94
#